data_AF-A0A7R9GZ23-F1
#
_entry.id   AF-A0A7R9GZ23-F1
#
_cell.length_a   1.000
_cell.length_b   1.000
_cell.length_c   1.000
_cell.angle_alpha   90.00
_cell.angle_beta   90.00
_cell.angle_gamma   90.00
#
_symmetry.space_group_name_H-M   'P 1'
#
loop_
_entity.id
_entity.type
_entity.pdbx_description
1 polymer ?
#
loop_
_entity_poly.entity_id
_entity_poly.type
_entity_poly.pdbx_seq_one_letter_code
_entity_poly.pdbx_strand_id
1 'polypeptide(L)'
;PGGPHSVPRLSSLSPARDNISGGKPTVPIDYSRYVKRFCSALECGSTYCKDLNYREHFHCLDCNSRVFIKKEEMIRHFKWHKKRDESLQHGFMRYSPMDDCSDRYRGCSHNRKQTHYHCIKVKSK
;
A
#
# COMPACT_ATOMS: atom_id res chain seq x y z
N PRO A 1 -35.14 -65.85 -9.14
CA PRO A 1 -34.07 -66.18 -8.16
C PRO A 1 -32.95 -65.13 -8.21
N GLY A 2 -32.79 -64.19 -7.29
CA GLY A 2 -33.46 -63.85 -6.04
C GLY A 2 -32.82 -62.54 -5.56
N GLY A 3 -33.62 -61.60 -5.06
CA GLY A 3 -33.21 -60.73 -3.95
C GLY A 3 -33.74 -61.34 -2.64
N PRO A 4 -33.77 -60.63 -1.50
CA PRO A 4 -33.15 -59.33 -1.19
C PRO A 4 -32.31 -59.39 0.11
N HIS A 5 -31.31 -58.52 0.32
CA HIS A 5 -30.79 -58.29 1.66
C HIS A 5 -30.46 -56.80 1.90
N SER A 6 -31.15 -56.30 2.91
CA SER A 6 -31.16 -54.95 3.46
C SER A 6 -29.84 -54.57 4.12
N VAL A 7 -29.41 -53.32 3.97
CA VAL A 7 -28.43 -52.68 4.88
C VAL A 7 -28.92 -51.27 5.27
N PRO A 8 -28.62 -50.82 6.51
CA PRO A 8 -29.39 -49.78 7.18
C PRO A 8 -28.94 -48.35 6.89
N ARG A 9 -29.90 -47.45 7.07
CA ARG A 9 -29.80 -45.98 7.06
C ARG A 9 -29.01 -45.49 8.28
N LEU A 10 -27.86 -44.85 8.07
CA LEU A 10 -27.17 -44.13 9.14
C LEU A 10 -27.48 -42.63 9.06
N SER A 11 -27.87 -42.13 10.23
CA SER A 11 -28.40 -40.81 10.52
C SER A 11 -27.34 -39.71 10.49
N SER A 12 -27.84 -38.52 10.17
CA SER A 12 -27.25 -37.18 10.34
C SER A 12 -26.35 -37.03 11.56
N LEU A 13 -25.12 -36.53 11.36
CA LEU A 13 -24.34 -35.74 12.32
C LEU A 13 -23.29 -34.91 11.56
N SER A 14 -23.61 -33.66 11.23
CA SER A 14 -22.64 -32.55 11.26
C SER A 14 -22.61 -32.06 12.71
N PRO A 15 -21.49 -31.61 13.32
CA PRO A 15 -20.59 -30.60 12.73
C PRO A 15 -19.09 -30.74 13.12
N ALA A 16 -18.18 -30.47 12.18
CA ALA A 16 -16.84 -29.99 12.53
C ALA A 16 -16.70 -28.58 11.96
N ARG A 17 -16.76 -27.61 12.88
CA ARG A 17 -16.52 -26.20 12.62
C ARG A 17 -15.02 -26.00 12.55
N ASP A 18 -14.45 -26.00 11.35
CA ASP A 18 -13.14 -25.39 11.16
C ASP A 18 -13.32 -23.87 11.21
N ASN A 19 -13.35 -23.35 12.43
CA ASN A 19 -13.20 -21.94 12.72
C ASN A 19 -11.74 -21.55 12.45
N ILE A 20 -11.37 -21.45 11.18
CA ILE A 20 -10.21 -20.64 10.78
C ILE A 20 -10.68 -19.20 10.83
N SER A 21 -10.74 -18.66 12.04
CA SER A 21 -10.63 -17.21 12.24
C SER A 21 -9.23 -16.81 11.79
N GLY A 22 -9.07 -16.61 10.47
CA GLY A 22 -7.98 -15.86 9.87
C GLY A 22 -8.09 -14.36 10.19
N GLY A 23 -8.31 -14.04 11.46
CA GLY A 23 -8.12 -12.71 11.98
C GLY A 23 -6.62 -12.47 12.04
N LYS A 24 -6.05 -11.94 10.94
CA LYS A 24 -4.72 -11.33 11.02
C LYS A 24 -4.73 -10.39 12.22
N PRO A 25 -3.79 -10.50 13.18
CA PRO A 25 -3.68 -9.51 14.22
C PRO A 25 -3.51 -8.16 13.53
N THR A 26 -4.50 -7.27 13.68
CA THR A 26 -4.45 -5.91 13.17
C THR A 26 -3.47 -5.16 14.06
N VAL A 27 -2.18 -5.41 13.86
CA VAL A 27 -1.14 -4.54 14.39
C VAL A 27 -1.46 -3.13 13.86
N PRO A 28 -1.60 -2.12 14.74
CA PRO A 28 -1.79 -0.75 14.31
C PRO A 28 -0.65 -0.39 13.35
N ILE A 29 -0.99 -0.08 12.10
CA ILE A 29 0.01 0.27 11.10
C ILE A 29 0.58 1.63 11.49
N ASP A 30 1.87 1.67 11.81
CA ASP A 30 2.58 2.92 12.06
C ASP A 30 2.87 3.62 10.73
N TYR A 31 2.23 4.76 10.52
CA TYR A 31 2.42 5.62 9.35
C TYR A 31 3.57 6.62 9.54
N SER A 32 4.08 6.74 10.77
CA SER A 32 5.00 7.79 11.21
C SER A 32 6.33 7.79 10.45
N ARG A 33 6.72 6.65 9.87
CA ARG A 33 7.90 6.53 9.01
C ARG A 33 7.87 7.44 7.77
N TYR A 34 6.72 7.61 7.14
CA TYR A 34 6.60 8.38 5.89
C TYR A 34 5.80 9.67 6.05
N VAL A 35 4.98 9.74 7.12
CA VAL A 35 3.98 10.78 7.26
C VAL A 35 4.04 11.41 8.64
N LYS A 36 3.99 12.73 8.68
CA LYS A 36 3.85 13.51 9.92
C LYS A 36 2.45 14.09 10.03
N ARG A 37 1.76 13.85 11.15
CA ARG A 37 0.44 14.42 11.45
C ARG A 37 0.59 15.75 12.19
N PHE A 38 -0.24 16.72 11.83
CA PHE A 38 -0.41 17.98 12.53
C PHE A 38 -1.87 18.10 12.95
N CYS A 39 -2.12 18.20 14.25
CA CYS A 39 -3.43 18.51 14.80
C CYS A 39 -3.58 20.03 15.00
N SER A 40 -4.76 20.48 15.42
CA SER A 40 -5.06 21.90 15.59
C SER A 40 -4.10 22.66 16.53
N ALA A 41 -3.39 21.95 17.41
CA ALA A 41 -2.44 22.52 18.34
C ALA A 41 -1.00 22.61 17.80
N LEU A 42 -0.72 22.06 16.62
CA LEU A 42 0.62 21.97 16.03
C LEU A 42 0.67 22.67 14.68
N GLU A 43 1.52 23.68 14.54
CA GLU A 43 1.76 24.35 13.27
C GLU A 43 2.83 23.61 12.45
N CYS A 44 2.57 23.43 11.15
CA CYS A 44 3.51 22.80 10.22
C CYS A 44 4.47 23.78 9.54
N GLY A 45 4.30 25.08 9.77
CA GLY A 45 5.11 26.15 9.17
C GLY A 45 4.85 26.43 7.69
N SER A 46 4.03 25.64 7.01
CA SER A 46 3.64 25.89 5.62
C SER A 46 2.58 27.00 5.56
N THR A 47 2.89 28.10 4.86
CA THR A 47 1.93 29.19 4.60
C THR A 47 0.68 28.66 3.91
N TYR A 48 0.83 27.77 2.93
CA TYR A 48 -0.28 27.10 2.26
C TYR A 48 -1.27 26.42 3.22
N CYS A 49 -0.77 25.69 4.23
CA CYS A 49 -1.63 25.03 5.22
C CYS A 49 -2.31 26.02 6.15
N LYS A 50 -1.65 27.15 6.43
CA LYS A 50 -2.16 28.24 7.27
C LYS A 50 -3.26 29.03 6.56
N ASP A 51 -3.03 29.45 5.31
CA ASP A 51 -4.01 30.21 4.50
C ASP A 51 -5.30 29.42 4.27
N LEU A 52 -5.20 28.10 4.10
CA LEU A 52 -6.36 27.21 3.96
C LEU A 52 -6.98 26.78 5.30
N ASN A 53 -6.40 27.23 6.42
CA ASN A 53 -6.89 27.01 7.77
C ASN A 53 -7.17 25.53 8.10
N TYR A 54 -6.23 24.64 7.73
CA TYR A 54 -6.39 23.21 7.96
C TYR A 54 -6.23 22.84 9.44
N ARG A 55 -7.35 22.46 10.08
CA ARG A 55 -7.38 22.02 11.49
C ARG A 55 -6.59 20.73 11.74
N GLU A 56 -6.64 19.78 10.82
CA GLU A 56 -5.86 18.55 10.88
C GLU A 56 -5.41 18.16 9.48
N HIS A 57 -4.14 17.79 9.34
CA HIS A 57 -3.54 17.38 8.08
C HIS A 57 -2.28 16.52 8.28
N PHE A 58 -1.82 15.94 7.17
CA PHE A 58 -0.71 14.99 7.12
C PHE A 58 0.28 15.38 6.03
N HIS A 59 1.58 15.39 6.33
CA HIS A 59 2.63 15.67 5.34
C HIS A 59 3.41 14.40 5.04
N CYS A 60 3.60 14.08 3.75
CA CYS A 60 4.53 13.04 3.34
C CYS A 60 5.97 13.58 3.29
N LEU A 61 6.88 12.90 3.99
CA LEU A 61 8.28 13.32 4.10
C LEU A 61 9.10 13.02 2.84
N ASP A 62 8.70 12.03 2.05
CA ASP A 62 9.42 11.57 0.85
C ASP A 62 8.91 12.18 -0.47
N CYS A 63 7.72 12.77 -0.47
CA CYS A 63 7.08 13.30 -1.66
C CYS A 63 6.94 14.82 -1.59
N ASN A 64 8.08 15.51 -1.47
CA ASN A 64 8.17 16.97 -1.51
C ASN A 64 7.17 17.67 -0.56
N SER A 65 7.00 17.10 0.64
CA SER A 65 6.02 17.56 1.65
C SER A 65 4.57 17.62 1.15
N ARG A 66 4.16 16.65 0.32
CA ARG A 66 2.76 16.55 -0.14
C ARG A 66 1.81 16.48 1.05
N VAL A 67 0.78 17.31 1.02
CA VAL A 67 -0.21 17.47 2.11
C VAL A 67 -1.47 16.66 1.83
N PHE A 68 -1.97 15.96 2.84
CA PHE A 68 -3.24 15.24 2.82
C PHE A 68 -4.12 15.73 3.97
N ILE A 69 -5.41 15.93 3.70
CA ILE A 69 -6.39 16.34 4.72
C ILE A 69 -7.19 15.13 5.22
N LYS A 70 -7.53 14.23 4.30
CA LYS A 70 -8.29 13.01 4.57
C LYS A 70 -7.36 11.85 4.88
N LYS A 71 -7.68 11.08 5.92
CA LYS A 71 -6.89 9.92 6.35
C LYS A 71 -6.82 8.84 5.27
N GLU A 72 -7.88 8.69 4.49
CA GLU A 72 -8.07 7.69 3.45
C GLU A 72 -7.11 7.95 2.28
N GLU A 73 -6.95 9.22 1.90
CA GLU A 73 -5.99 9.67 0.89
C GLU A 73 -4.56 9.40 1.34
N MET A 74 -4.26 9.71 2.60
CA MET A 74 -2.97 9.44 3.23
C MET A 74 -2.68 7.93 3.25
N ILE A 75 -3.64 7.09 3.64
CA ILE A 75 -3.48 5.63 3.67
C ILE A 75 -3.19 5.09 2.26
N ARG A 76 -3.89 5.57 1.24
CA ARG A 76 -3.64 5.16 -0.16
C ARG A 76 -2.22 5.54 -0.59
N HIS A 77 -1.77 6.74 -0.24
CA HIS A 77 -0.43 7.21 -0.55
C HIS A 77 0.65 6.41 0.18
N PHE A 78 0.45 6.10 1.46
CA PHE A 78 1.33 5.23 2.22
C PHE A 78 1.45 3.83 1.60
N LYS A 79 0.33 3.22 1.20
CA LYS A 79 0.35 1.92 0.50
C LYS A 79 1.14 1.99 -0.81
N TRP A 80 1.07 3.12 -1.51
CA TRP A 80 1.89 3.36 -2.69
C TRP A 80 3.39 3.41 -2.35
N HIS A 81 3.79 4.10 -1.27
CA HIS A 81 5.17 4.08 -0.77
C HIS A 81 5.63 2.67 -0.44
N LYS A 82 4.82 1.92 0.31
CA LYS A 82 5.15 0.53 0.67
C LYS A 82 5.40 -0.34 -0.57
N LYS A 83 4.52 -0.26 -1.58
CA LYS A 83 4.70 -0.99 -2.84
C LYS A 83 5.95 -0.54 -3.61
N ARG A 84 6.26 0.76 -3.57
CA ARG A 84 7.48 1.30 -4.17
C ARG A 84 8.71 0.74 -3.45
N ASP A 85 8.77 0.79 -2.12
CA ASP A 85 9.86 0.25 -1.32
C ASP A 85 10.05 -1.26 -1.51
N GLU A 86 8.96 -2.03 -1.58
CA GLU A 86 9.02 -3.47 -1.92
C GLU A 86 9.70 -3.67 -3.29
N SER A 87 9.30 -2.92 -4.32
CA SER A 87 9.97 -3.01 -5.63
C SER A 87 11.45 -2.61 -5.55
N LEU A 88 11.78 -1.55 -4.80
CA LEU A 88 13.16 -1.08 -4.63
C LEU A 88 14.02 -2.13 -3.93
N GLN A 89 13.48 -2.84 -2.94
CA GLN A 89 14.16 -3.91 -2.23
C GLN A 89 14.50 -5.09 -3.15
N HIS A 90 13.66 -5.35 -4.15
CA HIS A 90 13.93 -6.32 -5.21
C HIS A 90 14.84 -5.77 -6.32
N GLY A 91 15.37 -4.56 -6.18
CA GLY A 91 16.24 -3.93 -7.17
C GLY A 91 15.49 -3.32 -8.35
N PHE A 92 14.19 -3.02 -8.22
CA PHE A 92 13.38 -2.44 -9.30
C PHE A 92 12.80 -1.07 -8.91
N MET A 93 12.99 -0.08 -9.77
CA MET A 93 12.38 1.24 -9.63
C MET A 93 11.17 1.36 -10.55
N ARG A 94 10.01 1.68 -9.97
CA ARG A 94 8.75 1.88 -10.70
C ARG A 94 8.61 3.33 -11.16
N TYR A 95 8.23 3.51 -12.43
CA TYR A 95 7.87 4.80 -13.01
C TYR A 95 6.40 4.78 -13.45
N SER A 96 5.67 5.85 -13.17
CA SER A 96 4.29 6.08 -13.61
C SER A 96 4.28 6.78 -14.99
N PRO A 97 3.13 6.84 -15.69
CA PRO A 97 3.05 7.52 -16.99
C PRO A 97 3.36 9.03 -16.93
N MET A 98 3.33 9.64 -15.74
CA MET A 98 3.69 11.05 -15.53
C MET A 98 5.18 11.23 -15.16
N ASP A 99 5.87 10.15 -14.80
CA ASP A 99 7.26 10.21 -14.37
C ASP A 99 8.18 10.18 -15.60
N ASP A 100 9.29 10.93 -15.52
CA ASP A 100 10.33 10.93 -16.54
C ASP A 100 11.51 10.08 -16.09
N CYS A 101 11.82 9.02 -16.84
CA CYS A 101 12.97 8.15 -16.58
C CYS A 101 14.17 8.43 -17.49
N SER A 102 14.09 9.42 -18.39
CA SER A 102 15.09 9.68 -19.42
C SER A 102 16.44 10.14 -18.86
N ASP A 103 16.46 10.74 -17.66
CA ASP A 103 17.69 11.13 -16.96
C ASP A 103 18.57 9.91 -16.62
N ARG A 104 17.95 8.83 -16.13
CA ARG A 104 18.63 7.60 -15.69
C ARG A 104 18.69 6.54 -16.78
N TYR A 105 17.68 6.49 -17.64
CA TYR A 105 17.47 5.44 -18.64
C TYR A 105 17.17 6.09 -20.00
N ARG A 106 18.21 6.66 -20.62
CA ARG A 106 18.10 7.25 -21.96
C ARG A 106 17.61 6.20 -22.96
N GLY A 107 16.62 6.59 -23.77
CA GLY A 107 16.04 5.71 -24.79
C GLY A 107 14.97 4.74 -24.28
N CYS A 108 14.44 4.91 -23.05
CA CYS A 108 13.32 4.08 -22.61
C CYS A 108 12.08 4.28 -23.49
N SER A 109 11.70 3.22 -24.24
CA SER A 109 10.53 3.22 -25.15
C SER A 109 9.18 3.45 -24.46
N HIS A 110 9.13 3.22 -23.14
CA HIS A 110 7.93 3.31 -22.30
C HIS A 110 7.87 4.60 -21.48
N ASN A 111 8.89 5.48 -21.57
CA ASN A 111 8.93 6.75 -20.86
C ASN A 111 7.68 7.58 -21.14
N ARG A 112 7.04 8.08 -20.08
CA ARG A 112 5.79 8.86 -20.13
C ARG A 112 4.60 8.25 -20.90
N LYS A 113 4.64 6.94 -21.21
CA LYS A 113 3.55 6.24 -21.93
C LYS A 113 2.72 5.35 -21.03
N GLN A 114 3.40 4.58 -20.18
CA GLN A 114 2.77 3.61 -19.29
C GLN A 114 3.55 3.44 -18.00
N THR A 115 2.92 2.77 -17.03
CA THR A 115 3.66 2.30 -15.86
C THR A 115 4.70 1.26 -16.29
N HIS A 116 5.95 1.43 -15.88
CA HIS A 116 7.04 0.49 -16.18
C HIS A 116 8.05 0.41 -15.03
N TYR A 117 8.99 -0.53 -15.11
CA TYR A 117 10.02 -0.77 -14.10
C TYR A 117 11.41 -0.77 -14.74
N HIS A 118 12.40 -0.30 -13.99
CA HIS A 118 13.81 -0.36 -14.35
C HIS A 118 14.64 -1.01 -13.25
N CYS A 119 15.66 -1.78 -13.62
CA CYS A 119 16.61 -2.33 -12.65
C CYS A 119 17.49 -1.23 -12.05
N ILE A 120 17.61 -1.22 -10.73
CA ILE A 120 18.46 -0.30 -10.00
C ILE A 120 19.85 -0.93 -9.93
N LYS A 121 20.75 -0.51 -10.82
CA LYS A 121 22.17 -0.77 -10.62
C LYS A 121 22.65 0.16 -9.50
N VAL A 122 22.55 -0.28 -8.25
CA VAL A 122 23.32 0.31 -7.15
C VAL A 122 24.78 0.12 -7.53
N LYS A 123 25.46 1.21 -7.90
CA LYS A 123 26.91 1.20 -7.95
C LYS A 123 27.39 1.07 -6.51
N SER A 124 27.63 -0.15 -6.03
CA SER A 124 28.47 -0.35 -4.86
C SER A 124 29.79 0.34 -5.17
N LYS A 125 30.10 1.40 -4.42
CA LYS A 125 31.46 1.93 -4.34
C LYS A 125 32.27 1.04 -3.40
#